data_AF-A0A7Y6XKC3-F1
#
_entry.id   AF-A0A7Y6XKC3-F1
#
_cell.length_a   1.000
_cell.length_b   1.000
_cell.length_c   1.000
_cell.angle_alpha   90.00
_cell.angle_beta   90.00
_cell.angle_gamma   90.00
#
_symmetry.space_group_name_H-M   'P 1'
#
loop_
_entity.id
_entity.type
_entity.pdbx_description
1 polymer ?
#
loop_
_entity_poly.entity_id
_entity_poly.type
_entity_poly.pdbx_seq_one_letter_code
_entity_poly.pdbx_strand_id
1 'polypeptide(L)'
;MKPRVWVLAGLVGWTACSCSGSDPDEQGQTPEQRKKQVQECIVTRVPPPAGSAEASWSVSGYALVSAYRACQAKQEDATSGDFRDVLQGLAEPEEDPSRVRLTQPGGSAP
;
A
#
# COMPACT_ATOMS: atom_id res chain seq x y z
N MET A 1 -22.79 49.71 28.59
CA MET A 1 -22.40 48.70 29.60
C MET A 1 -20.90 48.42 29.45
N LYS A 2 -20.08 48.77 30.44
CA LYS A 2 -18.70 48.27 30.68
C LYS A 2 -18.81 47.20 31.79
N PRO A 3 -17.83 46.30 32.11
CA PRO A 3 -16.40 46.17 31.72
C PRO A 3 -16.09 44.71 31.23
N ARG A 4 -14.88 44.18 30.94
CA ARG A 4 -13.66 43.88 31.75
C ARG A 4 -12.61 43.27 30.78
N VAL A 5 -11.36 43.77 30.70
CA VAL A 5 -10.17 43.41 31.52
C VAL A 5 -9.71 41.95 31.36
N TRP A 6 -8.52 41.82 30.75
CA TRP A 6 -7.37 40.91 30.95
C TRP A 6 -7.53 39.70 31.88
N VAL A 7 -6.81 38.61 31.58
CA VAL A 7 -5.77 38.00 32.47
C VAL A 7 -5.24 36.64 31.94
N LEU A 8 -3.90 36.62 31.81
CA LEU A 8 -2.94 35.53 32.04
C LEU A 8 -2.80 34.33 31.09
N ALA A 9 -1.61 34.30 30.50
CA ALA A 9 -0.76 33.12 30.37
C ALA A 9 -0.92 32.18 31.58
N GLY A 10 -1.53 31.02 31.34
CA GLY A 10 -1.36 29.84 32.17
C GLY A 10 -0.19 29.03 31.62
N LEU A 11 1.01 29.28 32.14
CA LEU A 11 2.00 28.23 32.25
C LEU A 11 1.61 27.38 33.46
N VAL A 12 1.61 26.05 33.27
CA VAL A 12 1.90 24.98 34.24
C VAL A 12 0.93 23.81 34.00
N GLY A 13 1.51 22.65 33.69
CA GLY A 13 0.98 21.40 34.22
C GLY A 13 0.73 20.29 33.21
N TRP A 14 1.64 19.31 33.25
CA TRP A 14 1.36 17.87 33.17
C TRP A 14 1.26 17.20 31.79
N THR A 15 2.31 16.42 31.52
CA THR A 15 2.26 15.01 31.07
C THR A 15 0.91 14.51 30.57
N ALA A 16 0.75 14.43 29.25
CA ALA A 16 0.04 13.35 28.58
C ALA A 16 0.37 13.38 27.08
N CYS A 17 0.76 12.22 26.54
CA CYS A 17 0.68 11.94 25.11
C CYS A 17 -0.72 12.30 24.59
N SER A 18 -0.81 13.02 23.47
CA SER A 18 -1.72 12.74 22.35
C SER A 18 -1.71 13.89 21.33
N CYS A 19 -1.42 13.54 20.08
CA CYS A 19 -2.03 14.04 18.85
C CYS A 19 -2.18 15.55 18.65
N SER A 20 -1.42 16.12 17.69
CA SER A 20 -1.97 16.96 16.60
C SER A 20 -0.84 17.47 15.70
N GLY A 21 -0.61 16.75 14.60
CA GLY A 21 -0.14 17.33 13.35
C GLY A 21 -1.23 17.04 12.33
N SER A 22 -2.17 17.96 12.19
CA SER A 22 -3.32 17.84 11.28
C SER A 22 -2.88 18.18 9.86
N ASP A 23 -2.51 17.17 9.08
CA ASP A 23 -2.57 17.21 7.62
C ASP A 23 -3.93 16.63 7.18
N PRO A 24 -4.84 17.43 6.59
CA PRO A 24 -6.18 16.97 6.24
C PRO A 24 -6.28 16.07 4.98
N ASP A 25 -5.18 15.49 4.48
CA ASP A 25 -5.17 14.63 3.29
C ASP A 25 -4.58 13.20 3.48
N GLU A 26 -4.14 12.81 4.68
CA GLU A 26 -3.66 11.43 4.96
C GLU A 26 -4.60 10.69 5.94
N GLN A 27 -5.80 10.34 5.48
CA GLN A 27 -6.70 9.45 6.22
C GLN A 27 -6.14 8.02 6.27
N GLY A 28 -5.36 7.71 7.30
CA GLY A 28 -5.55 6.55 8.18
C GLY A 28 -5.77 5.15 7.57
N GLN A 29 -5.21 4.82 6.40
CA GLN A 29 -5.26 3.45 5.89
C GLN A 29 -4.35 2.52 6.72
N THR A 30 -4.90 1.37 7.13
CA THR A 30 -4.10 0.35 7.80
C THR A 30 -3.08 -0.25 6.82
N PRO A 31 -1.98 -0.84 7.33
CA PRO A 31 -1.02 -1.55 6.48
C PRO A 31 -1.67 -2.62 5.59
N GLU A 32 -2.67 -3.37 6.10
CA GLU A 32 -3.34 -4.40 5.30
C GLU A 32 -4.21 -3.81 4.18
N GLN A 33 -4.88 -2.68 4.41
CA GLN A 33 -5.68 -2.00 3.39
C GLN A 33 -4.78 -1.51 2.25
N ARG A 34 -3.65 -0.91 2.59
CA ARG A 34 -2.64 -0.47 1.63
C ARG A 34 -2.08 -1.63 0.82
N LYS A 35 -1.71 -2.73 1.49
CA LYS A 35 -1.25 -3.95 0.82
C LYS A 35 -2.27 -4.43 -0.21
N LYS A 36 -3.54 -4.56 0.19
CA LYS A 36 -4.60 -5.01 -0.71
C LYS A 36 -4.78 -4.08 -1.91
N GLN A 37 -4.77 -2.76 -1.69
CA GLN A 37 -4.87 -1.77 -2.75
C GLN A 37 -3.71 -1.88 -3.75
N VAL A 38 -2.48 -2.08 -3.26
CA VAL A 38 -1.31 -2.26 -4.13
C VAL A 38 -1.41 -3.58 -4.91
N GLN A 39 -1.84 -4.67 -4.28
CA GLN A 39 -2.06 -5.96 -4.97
C GLN A 39 -3.09 -5.85 -6.11
N GLU A 40 -4.22 -5.19 -5.87
CA GLU A 40 -5.25 -4.95 -6.90
C GLU A 40 -4.72 -4.06 -8.04
N CYS A 41 -3.93 -3.02 -7.71
CA CYS A 41 -3.30 -2.16 -8.70
C CYS A 41 -2.30 -2.94 -9.58
N ILE A 42 -1.47 -3.81 -8.98
CA ILE A 42 -0.51 -4.64 -9.72
C ILE A 42 -1.24 -5.51 -10.74
N VAL A 43 -2.26 -6.26 -10.32
CA VAL A 43 -3.04 -7.15 -11.21
C VAL A 43 -3.68 -6.38 -12.36
N THR A 44 -4.13 -5.15 -12.11
CA THR A 44 -4.70 -4.28 -13.16
C THR A 44 -3.64 -3.82 -14.17
N ARG A 45 -2.40 -3.58 -13.73
CA ARG A 45 -1.30 -3.12 -14.59
C ARG A 45 -0.62 -4.24 -15.37
N VAL A 46 -0.58 -5.45 -14.82
CA VAL A 46 -0.06 -6.65 -15.48
C VAL A 46 -1.18 -7.70 -15.62
N PRO A 47 -2.20 -7.42 -16.46
CA PRO A 47 -3.34 -8.31 -16.60
C PRO A 47 -2.95 -9.65 -17.24
N PRO A 48 -3.80 -10.68 -17.12
CA PRO A 48 -3.63 -11.91 -17.87
C PRO A 48 -3.64 -11.65 -19.38
N PRO A 49 -3.05 -12.56 -20.18
CA PRO A 49 -3.08 -12.47 -21.63
C PRO A 49 -4.52 -12.31 -22.16
N ALA A 50 -4.69 -11.47 -23.17
CA ALA A 50 -6.01 -11.20 -23.74
C ALA A 50 -6.71 -12.51 -24.18
N GLY A 51 -7.94 -12.69 -23.74
CA GLY A 51 -8.72 -13.90 -24.02
C GLY A 51 -8.47 -15.05 -23.05
N SER A 52 -7.57 -14.91 -22.07
CA SER A 52 -7.44 -15.87 -20.96
C SER A 52 -8.47 -15.58 -19.87
N ALA A 53 -9.10 -16.64 -19.37
CA ALA A 53 -9.94 -16.62 -18.17
C ALA A 53 -9.23 -17.25 -16.96
N GLU A 54 -7.90 -17.46 -17.06
CA GLU A 54 -7.12 -18.07 -16.01
C GLU A 54 -6.97 -17.13 -14.81
N ALA A 55 -7.19 -17.66 -13.61
CA ALA A 55 -6.97 -16.94 -12.36
C ALA A 55 -5.47 -16.78 -12.03
N SER A 56 -4.57 -17.48 -12.76
CA SER A 56 -3.12 -17.35 -12.61
C SER A 56 -2.44 -17.25 -13.98
N TRP A 57 -1.45 -16.39 -14.11
CA TRP A 57 -0.70 -16.18 -15.35
C TRP A 57 0.77 -15.85 -15.08
N SER A 58 1.61 -16.12 -16.08
CA SER A 58 3.06 -15.87 -15.98
C SER A 58 3.41 -14.47 -16.48
N VAL A 59 4.19 -13.73 -15.69
CA VAL A 59 4.73 -12.41 -16.03
C VAL A 59 6.24 -12.37 -15.78
N SER A 60 6.95 -11.45 -16.43
CA SER A 60 8.37 -11.26 -16.12
C SER A 60 8.53 -10.57 -14.76
N GLY A 61 9.58 -10.93 -14.01
CA GLY A 61 9.91 -10.28 -12.75
C GLY A 61 10.13 -8.77 -12.90
N TYR A 62 10.70 -8.36 -14.05
CA TYR A 62 10.86 -6.94 -14.39
C TYR A 62 9.52 -6.20 -14.51
N ALA A 63 8.53 -6.80 -15.18
CA ALA A 63 7.20 -6.21 -15.30
C ALA A 63 6.52 -6.07 -13.93
N LEU A 64 6.67 -7.08 -13.06
CA LEU A 64 6.10 -7.06 -11.72
C LEU A 64 6.70 -5.96 -10.83
N VAL A 65 8.04 -5.84 -10.80
CA VAL A 65 8.73 -4.77 -10.05
C VAL A 65 8.31 -3.39 -10.57
N SER A 66 8.21 -3.23 -11.90
CA SER A 66 7.78 -1.98 -12.52
C SER A 66 6.35 -1.62 -12.14
N ALA A 67 5.44 -2.60 -12.14
CA ALA A 67 4.05 -2.42 -11.72
C ALA A 67 3.96 -2.02 -10.24
N TYR A 68 4.67 -2.72 -9.35
CA TYR A 68 4.72 -2.40 -7.93
C TYR A 68 5.18 -0.94 -7.69
N ARG A 69 6.31 -0.54 -8.27
CA ARG A 69 6.83 0.83 -8.13
C ARG A 69 5.83 1.88 -8.63
N ALA A 70 5.08 1.57 -9.68
CA ALA A 70 4.07 2.46 -10.25
C ALA A 70 2.74 2.46 -9.46
N CYS A 71 2.54 1.51 -8.54
CA CYS A 71 1.37 1.42 -7.67
C CYS A 71 1.59 2.02 -6.29
N GLN A 72 2.84 2.34 -5.91
CA GLN A 72 3.11 3.03 -4.65
C GLN A 72 2.65 4.49 -4.72
N ALA A 73 2.06 4.97 -3.61
CA ALA A 73 1.61 6.35 -3.48
C ALA A 73 2.78 7.34 -3.48
N LYS A 74 3.88 7.00 -2.80
CA LYS A 74 5.15 7.73 -2.81
C LYS A 74 6.27 6.76 -3.19
N GLN A 75 7.23 7.19 -3.99
CA GLN A 75 8.30 6.27 -4.42
C GLN A 75 9.24 5.86 -3.28
N GLU A 76 9.35 6.67 -2.23
CA GLU A 76 10.08 6.31 -1.01
C GLU A 76 9.47 5.13 -0.24
N ASP A 77 8.17 4.85 -0.42
CA ASP A 77 7.49 3.71 0.20
C ASP A 77 7.83 2.39 -0.51
N ALA A 78 8.44 2.44 -1.70
CA ALA A 78 8.80 1.29 -2.52
C ALA A 78 10.03 0.52 -2.00
N THR A 79 9.97 0.03 -0.77
CA THR A 79 11.07 -0.71 -0.14
C THR A 79 11.06 -2.19 -0.55
N SER A 80 12.22 -2.86 -0.47
CA SER A 80 12.30 -4.30 -0.76
C SER A 80 11.54 -5.17 0.25
N GLY A 81 11.38 -4.68 1.49
CA GLY A 81 10.58 -5.36 2.53
C GLY A 81 9.11 -5.32 2.18
N ASP A 82 8.58 -4.12 1.94
CA ASP A 82 7.19 -3.92 1.53
C ASP A 82 6.86 -4.67 0.24
N PHE A 83 7.76 -4.66 -0.75
CA PHE A 83 7.61 -5.45 -1.97
C PHE A 83 7.39 -6.94 -1.68
N ARG A 84 8.20 -7.53 -0.78
CA ARG A 84 8.08 -8.95 -0.40
C ARG A 84 6.74 -9.20 0.29
N ASP A 85 6.33 -8.31 1.18
CA ASP A 85 5.09 -8.44 1.94
C ASP A 85 3.87 -8.32 1.02
N VAL A 86 3.89 -7.39 0.06
CA VAL A 86 2.83 -7.21 -0.95
C VAL A 86 2.72 -8.43 -1.86
N LEU A 87 3.84 -8.99 -2.32
CA LEU A 87 3.82 -10.14 -3.23
C LEU A 87 3.50 -11.47 -2.56
N GLN A 88 3.58 -11.55 -1.23
CA GLN A 88 3.29 -12.78 -0.51
C GLN A 88 1.85 -13.24 -0.78
N GLY A 89 1.72 -14.44 -1.38
CA GLY A 89 0.44 -15.03 -1.78
C GLY A 89 -0.15 -14.49 -3.08
N LEU A 90 0.47 -13.46 -3.68
CA LEU A 90 0.11 -12.93 -5.00
C LEU A 90 0.98 -13.53 -6.11
N ALA A 91 2.28 -13.75 -5.82
CA ALA A 91 3.24 -14.21 -6.80
C ALA A 91 4.02 -15.43 -6.28
N GLU A 92 4.22 -16.41 -7.16
CA GLU A 92 5.06 -17.59 -6.92
C GLU A 92 6.22 -17.65 -7.93
N PRO A 93 7.40 -18.13 -7.52
CA PRO A 93 8.52 -18.32 -8.44
C PRO A 93 8.21 -19.42 -9.46
N GLU A 94 8.68 -19.25 -10.69
CA GLU A 94 8.63 -20.30 -11.73
C GLU A 94 10.02 -20.92 -11.95
N GLU A 95 10.10 -22.00 -12.73
CA GLU A 95 11.38 -22.65 -13.09
C GLU A 95 12.34 -21.68 -13.80
N ASP A 96 11.79 -20.80 -14.65
CA ASP A 96 12.55 -19.69 -15.25
C ASP A 96 12.70 -18.56 -14.20
N PRO A 97 13.92 -18.25 -13.74
CA PRO A 97 14.16 -17.26 -12.69
C PRO A 97 13.82 -15.82 -13.13
N SER A 98 13.61 -15.59 -14.43
CA SER A 98 13.16 -14.30 -14.95
C SER A 98 11.64 -14.11 -14.91
N ARG A 99 10.89 -15.15 -14.53
CA ARG A 99 9.43 -15.20 -14.55
C ARG A 99 8.85 -15.53 -13.19
N VAL A 100 7.63 -15.07 -13.00
CA VAL A 100 6.83 -15.30 -11.80
C VAL A 100 5.39 -15.56 -12.20
N ARG A 101 4.75 -16.48 -11.48
CA ARG A 101 3.34 -16.78 -11.63
C ARG A 101 2.55 -15.84 -10.73
N LEU A 102 1.76 -14.96 -11.31
CA LEU A 102 0.85 -14.08 -10.61
C LEU A 102 -0.53 -14.73 -10.50
N THR A 103 -1.17 -14.60 -9.35
CA THR A 103 -2.52 -15.11 -9.09
C THR A 103 -3.45 -13.97 -8.72
N GLN A 104 -4.65 -13.94 -9.29
CA GLN A 104 -5.64 -12.92 -8.98
C GLN A 104 -6.12 -13.06 -7.52
N PRO A 105 -6.04 -12.01 -6.69
CA PRO A 105 -6.50 -12.08 -5.31
C PRO A 105 -8.02 -12.33 -5.27
N GLY A 106 -8.43 -13.38 -4.56
CA GLY A 106 -9.81 -13.86 -4.50
C GLY A 106 -10.15 -14.95 -5.52
N GLY A 107 -9.26 -15.25 -6.47
CA GLY A 107 -9.30 -16.49 -7.23
C GLY A 107 -8.71 -17.60 -6.38
N SER A 108 -9.56 -18.38 -5.69
CA SER A 108 -9.10 -19.63 -5.09
C SER A 108 -8.49 -20.49 -6.19
N ALA A 109 -7.21 -20.84 -6.06
CA ALA A 109 -6.67 -21.97 -6.81
C ALA A 109 -7.49 -23.22 -6.42
N PRO A 110 -7.94 -24.03 -7.39
CA PRO A 110 -8.64 -25.28 -7.09
C PRO A 110 -7.75 -26.29 -6.36
#